data_AF-A0AAV5BB14-F1
#
_entry.id   AF-A0AAV5BB14-F1
#
_cell.length_a   1.000
_cell.length_b   1.000
_cell.length_c   1.000
_cell.angle_alpha   90.00
_cell.angle_beta   90.00
_cell.angle_gamma   90.00
#
_symmetry.space_group_name_H-M   'P 1'
#
loop_
_entity.id
_entity.type
_entity.pdbx_description
1 polymer ?
#
loop_
_entity_poly.entity_id
_entity_poly.type
_entity_poly.pdbx_seq_one_letter_code
_entity_poly.pdbx_strand_id
1 'polypeptide(L)'
;MKTDMFTNDTLKKVHERTIEKMKEQEKALIDKAKSMDNADSYIELTEFCYKEVRKFVGNDEDLEQILTYPQITSKIFSTIVETDEFKKFEAEEVRRFPRVVLMTVVTGSESIACQAAEEVYADDKEAVEQFEKLKKVYHGYLQDALAYGRGEKKNISFTGNPD
;
A
#
# COMPACT_ATOMS: atom_id res chain seq x y z
N MET A 1 17.68 -13.21 22.07
CA MET A 1 16.39 -12.59 22.47
C MET A 1 15.85 -11.90 21.23
N LYS A 2 14.63 -12.22 20.77
CA LYS A 2 13.91 -11.32 19.87
C LYS A 2 13.41 -10.19 20.76
N THR A 3 14.03 -9.03 20.68
CA THR A 3 13.44 -7.81 21.22
C THR A 3 12.23 -7.54 20.33
N ASP A 4 11.02 -7.55 20.88
CA ASP A 4 9.85 -7.08 20.14
C ASP A 4 10.11 -5.63 19.75
N MET A 5 10.47 -5.42 18.49
CA MET A 5 10.78 -4.11 17.93
C MET A 5 9.57 -3.17 18.05
N PHE A 6 8.37 -3.76 18.09
CA PHE A 6 7.10 -3.05 18.10
C PHE A 6 6.47 -3.07 19.48
N THR A 7 6.67 -1.99 20.23
CA THR A 7 5.85 -1.72 21.43
C THR A 7 4.49 -1.13 21.01
N ASN A 8 3.45 -1.31 21.83
CA ASN A 8 2.13 -0.73 21.55
C ASN A 8 2.18 0.80 21.38
N ASP A 9 3.01 1.49 22.16
CA ASP A 9 3.13 2.95 22.09
C ASP A 9 3.83 3.43 20.82
N THR A 10 4.82 2.67 20.32
CA THR A 10 5.49 3.01 19.06
C THR A 10 4.60 2.69 17.86
N LEU A 11 3.92 1.55 17.84
CA LEU A 11 2.95 1.21 16.79
C LEU A 11 1.85 2.25 16.67
N LYS A 12 1.31 2.74 17.80
CA LYS A 12 0.29 3.80 17.78
C LYS A 12 0.78 5.09 17.14
N LYS A 13 2.02 5.53 17.42
CA LYS A 13 2.62 6.72 16.78
C LYS A 13 2.82 6.53 15.28
N VAL A 14 3.28 5.34 14.88
CA VAL A 14 3.44 5.01 13.46
C VAL A 14 2.08 5.01 12.77
N HIS A 15 1.07 4.40 13.38
CA HIS A 15 -0.32 4.40 12.88
C HIS A 15 -0.83 5.83 12.64
N GLU A 16 -0.78 6.70 13.66
CA GLU A 16 -1.29 8.07 13.56
C GLU A 16 -0.63 8.85 12.41
N ARG A 17 0.70 8.78 12.31
CA ARG A 17 1.48 9.42 11.22
C ARG A 17 1.18 8.82 9.85
N THR A 18 1.00 7.51 9.78
CA THR A 18 0.69 6.81 8.53
C THR A 18 -0.67 7.27 7.99
N ILE A 19 -1.69 7.31 8.84
CA ILE A 19 -3.03 7.75 8.46
C ILE A 19 -3.06 9.22 8.02
N GLU A 20 -2.32 10.10 8.69
CA GLU A 20 -2.18 11.51 8.30
C GLU A 20 -1.59 11.64 6.89
N LYS A 21 -0.42 11.03 6.63
CA LYS A 21 0.25 11.06 5.33
C LYS A 21 -0.57 10.39 4.22
N MET A 22 -1.28 9.31 4.54
CA MET A 22 -2.19 8.67 3.58
C MET A 22 -3.36 9.58 3.17
N LYS A 23 -3.86 10.44 4.07
CA LYS A 23 -4.92 11.43 3.72
C LYS A 23 -4.38 12.51 2.79
N GLU A 24 -3.15 12.95 3.00
CA GLU A 24 -2.48 13.90 2.10
C GLU A 24 -2.28 13.31 0.71
N GLN A 25 -1.81 12.07 0.63
CA GLN A 25 -1.61 11.36 -0.63
C GLN A 25 -2.93 11.10 -1.36
N GLU A 26 -3.97 10.65 -0.65
CA GLU A 26 -5.33 10.46 -1.20
C GLU A 26 -5.83 11.77 -1.82
N LYS A 27 -5.76 12.88 -1.08
CA LYS A 27 -6.17 14.19 -1.58
C LYS A 27 -5.40 14.59 -2.84
N ALA A 28 -4.09 14.41 -2.86
CA ALA A 28 -3.26 14.73 -4.02
C ALA A 28 -3.62 13.89 -5.26
N LEU A 29 -3.94 12.60 -5.07
CA LEU A 29 -4.37 11.72 -6.17
C LEU A 29 -5.76 12.08 -6.68
N ILE A 30 -6.70 12.39 -5.79
CA ILE A 30 -8.05 12.87 -6.15
C ILE A 30 -7.97 14.19 -6.92
N ASP A 31 -7.16 15.14 -6.45
CA ASP A 31 -6.99 16.43 -7.12
C ASP A 31 -6.38 16.26 -8.52
N LYS A 32 -5.47 15.29 -8.70
CA LYS A 32 -4.96 14.92 -10.02
C LYS A 32 -6.02 14.26 -10.90
N ALA A 33 -6.82 13.35 -10.35
CA ALA A 33 -7.87 12.63 -11.08
C ALA A 33 -8.94 13.56 -11.67
N LYS A 34 -9.25 14.69 -11.01
CA LYS A 34 -10.19 15.72 -11.51
C LYS A 34 -9.83 16.28 -12.90
N SER A 35 -8.58 16.14 -13.33
CA SER A 35 -8.12 16.60 -14.65
C SER A 35 -8.20 15.53 -15.75
N MET A 36 -8.73 14.34 -15.45
CA MET A 36 -8.76 13.18 -16.36
C MET A 36 -10.15 12.98 -16.98
N ASP A 37 -10.20 12.43 -18.19
CA ASP A 37 -11.46 12.20 -18.93
C ASP A 37 -12.46 11.27 -18.22
N ASN A 38 -11.99 10.45 -17.28
CA ASN A 38 -12.81 9.55 -16.45
C ASN A 38 -12.69 9.88 -14.95
N ALA A 39 -12.62 11.17 -14.61
CA ALA A 39 -12.35 11.67 -13.26
C ALA A 39 -13.19 10.96 -12.18
N ASP A 40 -14.52 10.87 -12.37
CA ASP A 40 -15.43 10.30 -11.36
C ASP A 40 -15.09 8.85 -11.03
N SER A 41 -14.87 8.00 -12.04
CA SER A 41 -14.50 6.60 -11.83
C SER A 41 -13.13 6.44 -11.17
N TYR A 42 -12.18 7.32 -11.49
CA TYR A 42 -10.86 7.33 -10.85
C TYR A 42 -10.96 7.74 -9.38
N ILE A 43 -11.76 8.76 -9.09
CA ILE A 43 -11.97 9.27 -7.73
C ILE A 43 -12.65 8.20 -6.88
N GLU A 44 -13.77 7.64 -7.35
CA GLU A 44 -14.53 6.62 -6.62
C GLU A 44 -13.68 5.39 -6.30
N LEU A 45 -12.93 4.89 -7.28
CA LEU A 45 -12.01 3.78 -7.11
C LEU A 45 -10.87 4.12 -6.13
N THR A 46 -10.30 5.32 -6.21
CA THR A 46 -9.21 5.75 -5.32
C THR A 46 -9.69 5.85 -3.89
N GLU A 47 -10.84 6.51 -3.65
CA GLU A 47 -11.47 6.62 -2.33
C GLU A 47 -11.80 5.24 -1.76
N PHE A 48 -12.35 4.34 -2.58
CA PHE A 48 -12.60 2.96 -2.20
C PHE A 48 -11.31 2.26 -1.76
N CYS A 49 -10.25 2.31 -2.58
CA CYS A 49 -8.97 1.68 -2.27
C CYS A 49 -8.38 2.22 -0.96
N TYR A 50 -8.33 3.53 -0.77
CA TYR A 50 -7.82 4.12 0.47
C TYR A 50 -8.65 3.74 1.69
N LYS A 51 -9.98 3.75 1.58
CA LYS A 51 -10.87 3.32 2.66
C LYS A 51 -10.58 1.89 3.09
N GLU A 52 -10.41 0.96 2.14
CA GLU A 52 -10.12 -0.45 2.45
C GLU A 52 -8.69 -0.64 2.99
N VAL A 53 -7.68 -0.04 2.37
CA VAL A 53 -6.28 -0.16 2.82
C VAL A 53 -6.06 0.43 4.22
N ARG A 54 -6.76 1.52 4.58
CA ARG A 54 -6.72 2.10 5.93
C ARG A 54 -7.19 1.14 7.02
N LYS A 55 -8.03 0.15 6.71
CA LYS A 55 -8.47 -0.85 7.71
C LYS A 55 -7.31 -1.73 8.15
N PHE A 56 -6.42 -2.09 7.23
CA PHE A 56 -5.21 -2.87 7.53
C PHE A 56 -4.19 -2.02 8.28
N VAL A 57 -3.95 -0.78 7.84
CA VAL A 57 -3.08 0.16 8.58
C VAL A 57 -3.62 0.48 9.98
N GLY A 58 -4.96 0.45 10.15
CA GLY A 58 -5.66 0.65 11.41
C GLY A 58 -5.75 -0.57 12.33
N ASN A 59 -5.19 -1.70 11.92
CA ASN A 59 -5.07 -2.88 12.73
C ASN A 59 -3.60 -3.07 13.14
N ASP A 60 -3.31 -3.14 14.44
CA ASP A 60 -1.94 -3.21 14.95
C ASP A 60 -1.18 -4.44 14.45
N GLU A 61 -1.84 -5.60 14.33
CA GLU A 61 -1.24 -6.84 13.84
C GLU A 61 -0.89 -6.76 12.35
N ASP A 62 -1.78 -6.20 11.54
CA ASP A 62 -1.52 -5.97 10.12
C ASP A 62 -0.46 -4.88 9.92
N LEU A 63 -0.45 -3.82 10.73
CA LEU A 63 0.59 -2.79 10.69
C LEU A 63 1.96 -3.35 11.04
N GLU A 64 2.06 -4.19 12.06
CA GLU A 64 3.29 -4.92 12.39
C GLU A 64 3.76 -5.77 11.19
N GLN A 65 2.83 -6.48 10.54
CA GLN A 65 3.16 -7.27 9.35
C GLN A 65 3.62 -6.40 8.19
N ILE A 66 3.01 -5.23 7.96
CA ILE A 66 3.47 -4.22 6.98
C ILE A 66 4.91 -3.80 7.27
N LEU A 67 5.28 -3.65 8.53
CA LEU A 67 6.62 -3.19 8.91
C LEU A 67 7.66 -4.32 8.98
N THR A 68 7.26 -5.56 8.68
CA THR A 68 8.12 -6.75 8.87
C THR A 68 8.22 -7.61 7.62
N TYR A 69 7.11 -7.85 6.93
CA TYR A 69 7.00 -8.88 5.90
C TYR A 69 6.46 -8.31 4.59
N PRO A 70 7.24 -8.32 3.49
CA PRO A 70 6.75 -7.82 2.21
C PRO A 70 5.62 -8.67 1.60
N GLN A 71 5.34 -9.86 2.16
CA GLN A 71 4.26 -10.74 1.70
C GLN A 71 2.87 -10.24 2.07
N ILE A 72 2.77 -9.35 3.08
CA ILE A 72 1.49 -8.77 3.51
C ILE A 72 0.78 -8.02 2.39
N THR A 73 1.52 -7.41 1.46
CA THR A 73 1.01 -6.76 0.26
C THR A 73 0.09 -7.69 -0.53
N SER A 74 0.47 -8.97 -0.67
CA SER A 74 -0.35 -9.95 -1.39
C SER A 74 -1.65 -10.26 -0.65
N LYS A 75 -1.61 -10.32 0.70
CA LYS A 75 -2.82 -10.53 1.53
C LYS A 75 -3.77 -9.35 1.35
N ILE A 76 -3.28 -8.12 1.53
CA ILE A 76 -4.09 -6.89 1.42
C ILE A 76 -4.71 -6.80 0.02
N PHE A 77 -3.87 -6.95 -1.02
CA PHE A 77 -4.32 -6.88 -2.41
C PHE A 77 -5.41 -7.93 -2.71
N SER A 78 -5.14 -9.21 -2.43
CA SER A 78 -6.08 -10.31 -2.71
C SER A 78 -7.39 -10.13 -1.95
N THR A 79 -7.32 -9.68 -0.70
CA THR A 79 -8.53 -9.43 0.12
C THR A 79 -9.42 -8.37 -0.53
N ILE A 80 -8.84 -7.27 -1.02
CA ILE A 80 -9.61 -6.17 -1.59
C ILE A 80 -10.17 -6.53 -2.98
N VAL A 81 -9.37 -7.16 -3.85
CA VAL A 81 -9.86 -7.53 -5.20
C VAL A 81 -10.97 -8.58 -5.19
N GLU A 82 -11.06 -9.37 -4.11
CA GLU A 82 -12.12 -10.37 -3.96
C GLU A 82 -13.45 -9.79 -3.49
N THR A 83 -13.46 -8.53 -3.00
CA THR A 83 -14.70 -7.87 -2.58
C THR A 83 -15.64 -7.61 -3.75
N ASP A 84 -16.95 -7.74 -3.50
CA ASP A 84 -17.97 -7.46 -4.51
C ASP A 84 -17.94 -6.01 -4.97
N GLU A 85 -17.60 -5.09 -4.07
CA GLU A 85 -17.48 -3.66 -4.40
C GLU A 85 -16.33 -3.41 -5.38
N PHE A 86 -15.16 -4.01 -5.15
CA PHE A 86 -14.03 -3.84 -6.07
C PHE A 86 -14.33 -4.40 -7.46
N LYS A 87 -14.99 -5.56 -7.51
CA LYS A 87 -15.38 -6.22 -8.78
C LYS A 87 -16.29 -5.36 -9.65
N LYS A 88 -17.03 -4.41 -9.09
CA LYS A 88 -17.84 -3.44 -9.87
C LYS A 88 -16.98 -2.52 -10.74
N PHE A 89 -15.74 -2.25 -10.33
CA PHE A 89 -14.80 -1.43 -11.12
C PHE A 89 -14.13 -2.24 -12.26
N GLU A 90 -14.17 -3.57 -12.22
CA GLU A 90 -13.50 -4.45 -13.19
C GLU A 90 -14.35 -4.71 -14.46
N ALA A 91 -14.74 -3.66 -15.17
CA ALA A 91 -15.31 -3.83 -16.52
C ALA A 91 -14.25 -4.43 -17.48
N GLU A 92 -14.66 -5.29 -18.42
CA GLU A 92 -13.74 -6.05 -19.29
C GLU A 92 -12.73 -5.17 -20.04
N GLU A 93 -13.17 -4.00 -20.52
CA GLU A 93 -12.36 -3.05 -21.29
C GLU A 93 -11.25 -2.38 -20.46
N VAL A 94 -11.43 -2.30 -19.14
CA VAL A 94 -10.51 -1.63 -18.21
C VAL A 94 -10.02 -2.55 -17.10
N ARG A 95 -10.21 -3.87 -17.20
CA ARG A 95 -9.95 -4.85 -16.11
C ARG A 95 -8.60 -4.76 -15.40
N ARG A 96 -7.58 -4.22 -16.08
CA ARG A 96 -6.24 -4.06 -15.50
C ARG A 96 -6.12 -2.80 -14.65
N PHE A 97 -6.80 -1.74 -15.06
CA PHE A 97 -6.67 -0.42 -14.48
C PHE A 97 -7.03 -0.39 -12.97
N PRO A 98 -8.18 -0.95 -12.51
CA PRO A 98 -8.51 -0.98 -11.09
C PRO A 98 -7.44 -1.64 -10.24
N ARG A 99 -6.87 -2.76 -10.71
CA ARG A 99 -5.81 -3.48 -10.01
C ARG A 99 -4.52 -2.68 -9.90
N VAL A 100 -4.18 -1.88 -10.91
CA VAL A 100 -3.01 -0.99 -10.86
C VAL A 100 -3.22 0.12 -9.84
N VAL A 101 -4.42 0.73 -9.81
CA VAL A 101 -4.75 1.75 -8.79
C VAL A 101 -4.67 1.15 -7.40
N LEU A 102 -5.32 0.00 -7.18
CA LEU A 102 -5.26 -0.68 -5.88
C LEU A 102 -3.81 -0.96 -5.47
N MET A 103 -3.00 -1.51 -6.36
CA MET A 103 -1.60 -1.80 -6.04
C MET A 103 -0.80 -0.53 -5.71
N THR A 104 -1.08 0.56 -6.42
CA THR A 104 -0.47 1.86 -6.15
C THR A 104 -0.83 2.37 -4.76
N VAL A 105 -2.10 2.24 -4.37
CA VAL A 105 -2.56 2.62 -3.03
C VAL A 105 -1.97 1.71 -1.97
N VAL A 106 -1.95 0.38 -2.15
CA VAL A 106 -1.38 -0.58 -1.18
C VAL A 106 0.10 -0.29 -0.96
N THR A 107 0.92 -0.35 -2.02
CA THR A 107 2.38 -0.15 -1.91
C THR A 107 2.76 1.27 -1.48
N GLY A 108 2.00 2.28 -1.90
CA GLY A 108 2.14 3.64 -1.44
C GLY A 108 1.90 3.77 0.06
N SER A 109 0.85 3.13 0.57
CA SER A 109 0.49 3.14 2.00
C SER A 109 1.51 2.36 2.85
N GLU A 110 1.97 1.21 2.38
CA GLU A 110 3.03 0.42 3.04
C GLU A 110 4.36 1.19 3.09
N SER A 111 4.71 1.89 2.00
CA SER A 111 5.88 2.77 1.98
C SER A 111 5.73 3.97 2.91
N ILE A 112 4.53 4.54 3.04
CA ILE A 112 4.24 5.62 4.00
C ILE A 112 4.37 5.11 5.43
N ALA A 113 3.90 3.89 5.71
CA ALA A 113 4.04 3.26 7.03
C ALA A 113 5.51 3.08 7.40
N CYS A 114 6.34 2.60 6.45
CA CYS A 114 7.79 2.50 6.64
C CYS A 114 8.44 3.87 6.91
N GLN A 115 8.06 4.92 6.18
CA GLN A 115 8.57 6.28 6.43
C GLN A 115 8.15 6.81 7.81
N ALA A 116 6.91 6.56 8.23
CA ALA A 116 6.44 6.92 9.56
C ALA A 116 7.20 6.14 10.65
N ALA A 117 7.49 4.87 10.42
CA ALA A 117 8.30 4.05 11.31
C ALA A 117 9.75 4.57 11.41
N GLU A 118 10.39 4.92 10.30
CA GLU A 118 11.74 5.52 10.30
C GLU A 118 11.83 6.78 11.16
N GLU A 119 10.80 7.61 11.17
CA GLU A 119 10.75 8.81 12.02
C GLU A 119 10.58 8.48 13.52
N VAL A 120 9.91 7.37 13.85
CA VAL A 120 9.67 6.94 15.24
C VAL A 120 10.87 6.16 15.79
N TYR A 121 11.53 5.37 14.95
CA TYR A 121 12.72 4.56 15.27
C TYR A 121 14.02 5.22 14.80
N ALA A 122 14.07 6.56 14.70
CA ALA A 122 15.18 7.28 14.08
C ALA A 122 16.57 6.97 14.67
N ASP A 123 16.64 6.58 15.94
CA ASP A 123 17.88 6.22 16.63
C ASP A 123 18.24 4.72 16.52
N ASP A 124 17.34 3.88 16.00
CA ASP A 124 17.55 2.46 15.78
C ASP A 124 17.93 2.19 14.31
N LYS A 125 19.24 2.08 14.06
CA LYS A 125 19.79 1.88 12.72
C LYS A 125 19.33 0.57 12.07
N GLU A 126 19.13 -0.49 12.85
CA GLU A 126 18.74 -1.80 12.32
C GLU A 126 17.28 -1.76 11.85
N ALA A 127 16.41 -1.15 12.67
CA ALA A 127 15.02 -0.92 12.30
C ALA A 127 14.89 -0.04 11.04
N VAL A 128 15.63 1.08 10.99
CA VAL A 128 15.64 1.99 9.82
C VAL A 128 16.11 1.27 8.56
N GLU A 129 17.19 0.48 8.62
CA GLU A 129 17.68 -0.28 7.46
C GLU A 129 16.65 -1.31 6.97
N GLN A 130 15.93 -1.96 7.88
CA GLN A 130 14.82 -2.86 7.54
C GLN A 130 13.71 -2.12 6.77
N PHE A 131 13.27 -0.97 7.26
CA PHE A 131 12.22 -0.17 6.61
C PHE A 131 12.67 0.32 5.22
N GLU A 132 13.93 0.72 5.06
CA GLU A 132 14.47 1.07 3.75
C GLU A 132 14.48 -0.10 2.75
N LYS A 133 14.80 -1.32 3.22
CA LYS A 133 14.73 -2.53 2.39
C LYS A 133 13.28 -2.83 1.99
N LEU A 134 12.33 -2.73 2.91
CA LEU A 134 10.90 -2.93 2.62
C LEU A 134 10.39 -1.92 1.59
N LYS A 135 10.70 -0.62 1.74
CA LYS A 135 10.33 0.40 0.73
C LYS A 135 10.84 0.06 -0.67
N LYS A 136 12.07 -0.46 -0.81
CA LYS A 136 12.61 -0.90 -2.11
C LYS A 136 11.79 -2.05 -2.70
N VAL A 137 11.36 -3.01 -1.88
CA VAL A 137 10.49 -4.12 -2.32
C VAL A 137 9.12 -3.60 -2.77
N TYR A 138 8.48 -2.73 -1.98
CA TYR A 138 7.19 -2.14 -2.35
C TYR A 138 7.25 -1.32 -3.63
N HIS A 139 8.36 -0.58 -3.83
CA HIS A 139 8.62 0.09 -5.10
C HIS A 139 8.73 -0.91 -6.27
N GLY A 140 9.42 -2.03 -6.07
CA GLY A 140 9.49 -3.11 -7.06
C GLY A 140 8.09 -3.63 -7.45
N TYR A 141 7.23 -3.85 -6.47
CA TYR A 141 5.85 -4.28 -6.74
C TYR A 141 5.01 -3.25 -7.49
N LEU A 142 5.22 -1.95 -7.22
CA LEU A 142 4.59 -0.88 -8.00
C LEU A 142 5.03 -0.95 -9.48
N GLN A 143 6.32 -1.13 -9.75
CA GLN A 143 6.82 -1.27 -11.12
C GLN A 143 6.19 -2.48 -11.83
N ASP A 144 6.02 -3.59 -11.11
CA ASP A 144 5.36 -4.79 -11.60
C ASP A 144 3.89 -4.56 -11.96
N ALA A 145 3.14 -3.83 -11.13
CA ALA A 145 1.77 -3.46 -11.43
C ALA A 145 1.67 -2.50 -12.63
N LEU A 146 2.59 -1.54 -12.76
CA LEU A 146 2.63 -0.67 -13.93
C LEU A 146 2.91 -1.46 -15.22
N ALA A 147 3.82 -2.44 -15.17
CA ALA A 147 4.09 -3.36 -16.30
C ALA A 147 2.85 -4.22 -16.64
N TYR A 148 2.13 -4.70 -15.63
CA TYR A 148 0.83 -5.36 -15.82
C TYR A 148 -0.18 -4.43 -16.51
N GLY A 149 -0.31 -3.18 -16.05
CA GLY A 149 -1.18 -2.18 -16.65
C GLY A 149 -0.89 -1.93 -18.14
N ARG A 150 0.40 -1.86 -18.50
CA ARG A 150 0.87 -1.73 -19.89
C ARG A 150 0.70 -3.00 -20.73
N GLY A 151 0.36 -4.13 -20.10
CA GLY A 151 0.20 -5.43 -20.75
C GLY A 151 1.50 -6.19 -21.00
N GLU A 152 2.62 -5.73 -20.43
CA GLU A 152 3.92 -6.40 -20.47
C GLU A 152 3.94 -7.66 -19.59
N LYS A 153 3.07 -7.72 -18.57
CA LYS A 153 2.85 -8.88 -17.71
C LYS A 153 1.43 -9.40 -17.81
N LYS A 154 1.25 -10.72 -17.67
CA LYS A 154 -0.08 -11.36 -17.64
C LYS A 154 -0.80 -11.14 -16.32
N ASN A 155 -0.07 -11.11 -15.21
CA ASN A 155 -0.56 -10.97 -13.83
C ASN A 155 0.35 -10.03 -13.03
N ILE A 156 -0.15 -9.49 -11.90
CA ILE A 156 0.67 -8.85 -10.88
C ILE A 156 1.33 -9.94 -10.03
N SER A 157 2.65 -9.87 -9.86
CA SER A 157 3.45 -10.83 -9.10
C SER A 157 4.00 -10.19 -7.84
N PHE A 158 3.91 -10.88 -6.71
CA PHE A 158 4.51 -10.48 -5.44
C PHE A 158 5.81 -11.25 -5.22
N THR A 159 6.75 -11.13 -6.15
CA THR A 159 8.07 -11.76 -6.02
C THR A 159 8.95 -10.90 -5.12
N GLY A 160 8.69 -10.97 -3.82
CA GLY A 160 9.56 -10.48 -2.77
C GLY A 160 10.14 -11.67 -2.01
N ASN A 161 10.99 -12.46 -2.68
CA ASN A 161 11.99 -13.20 -1.94
C ASN A 161 13.21 -12.28 -1.85
N PRO A 162 13.63 -11.85 -0.65
CA PRO A 162 15.05 -11.70 -0.43
C PRO A 162 15.62 -13.12 -0.49
N ASP A 163 16.51 -13.39 -1.44
CA ASP A 163 17.51 -14.42 -1.22
C ASP A 163 18.32 -14.08 0.05
#